data_AF-A0A1U7N9N1-F1
#
_entry.id   AF-A0A1U7N9N1-F1
#
_cell.length_a   1.000
_cell.length_b   1.000
_cell.length_c   1.000
_cell.angle_alpha   90.00
_cell.angle_beta   90.00
_cell.angle_gamma   90.00
#
_symmetry.space_group_name_H-M   'P 1'
#
loop_
_entity.id
_entity.type
_entity.pdbx_description
1 polymer ?
#
loop_
_entity_poly.entity_id
_entity_poly.type
_entity_poly.pdbx_seq_one_letter_code
_entity_poly.pdbx_strand_id
1 'polypeptide(L)' 'MTDDTMQTLSSFAKEEYGLSSAPLQAMVNYGYALLAIAGGDGEVSEEEMEWLINHQTKFGAPEEVVGL' A
#
# COMPACT_ATOMS: atom_id res chain seq x y z
N MET A 1 0.59 -6.65 18.62
CA MET A 1 0.89 -7.92 17.96
C MET A 1 0.86 -7.59 16.48
N THR A 2 2.02 -7.55 15.81
CA THR A 2 2.04 -7.40 14.35
C THR A 2 1.50 -8.69 13.77
N ASP A 3 0.50 -8.60 12.91
CA ASP A 3 -0.01 -9.79 12.22
C ASP A 3 1.04 -10.17 11.17
N ASP A 4 1.86 -11.17 11.50
CA ASP A 4 2.93 -11.71 10.64
C ASP A 4 2.35 -12.57 9.50
N THR A 5 1.04 -12.57 9.32
CA THR A 5 0.36 -13.30 8.25
C THR A 5 0.79 -12.75 6.89
N MET A 6 1.40 -13.63 6.09
CA MET A 6 1.82 -13.33 4.72
C MET A 6 0.61 -13.27 3.79
N GLN A 7 0.44 -12.14 3.11
CA GLN A 7 -0.55 -11.94 2.07
C GLN A 7 0.08 -12.20 0.70
N THR A 8 -0.64 -12.90 -0.17
CA THR A 8 -0.26 -13.02 -1.58
C THR A 8 -0.50 -11.69 -2.28
N LEU A 9 0.50 -11.21 -3.03
CA LEU A 9 0.41 -9.96 -3.78
C LEU A 9 -0.11 -10.19 -5.20
N SER A 10 -0.48 -9.10 -5.87
CA SER A 10 -0.95 -9.13 -7.24
C SER A 10 0.16 -9.45 -8.25
N SER A 11 -0.22 -9.75 -9.51
CA SER A 11 0.75 -9.85 -10.60
C SER A 11 1.49 -8.53 -10.83
N PHE A 12 0.82 -7.40 -10.65
CA PHE A 12 1.42 -6.07 -10.73
C PHE A 12 2.57 -5.92 -9.71
N ALA A 13 2.38 -6.37 -8.47
CA ALA A 13 3.45 -6.33 -7.47
C ALA A 13 4.67 -7.19 -7.86
N LYS A 14 4.43 -8.32 -8.52
CA LYS A 14 5.50 -9.19 -9.03
C LYS A 14 6.25 -8.54 -10.19
N GLU A 15 5.54 -7.88 -11.10
CA GLU A 15 6.12 -7.25 -12.29
C GLU A 15 6.91 -5.99 -11.95
N GLU A 16 6.35 -5.11 -11.12
CA GLU A 16 6.96 -3.83 -10.77
C GLU A 16 8.01 -3.93 -9.66
N TYR A 17 7.81 -4.84 -8.70
CA TYR A 17 8.64 -4.92 -7.49
C TYR A 17 9.36 -6.26 -7.31
N GLY A 18 9.05 -7.28 -8.13
CA GLY A 18 9.61 -8.63 -7.96
C GLY A 18 9.05 -9.40 -6.75
N LEU A 19 7.94 -8.93 -6.16
CA LEU A 19 7.38 -9.50 -4.94
C LEU A 19 6.13 -10.36 -5.22
N SER A 20 6.05 -11.53 -4.59
CA SER A 20 4.87 -12.40 -4.66
C SER A 20 4.04 -12.42 -3.38
N SER A 21 4.62 -11.98 -2.25
CA SER A 21 3.93 -11.92 -0.97
C SER A 21 4.57 -10.90 -0.04
N ALA A 22 3.79 -10.36 0.91
CA ALA A 22 4.26 -9.47 1.96
C ALA A 22 3.43 -9.65 3.24
N PRO A 23 4.00 -9.43 4.44
CA PRO A 23 3.20 -9.34 5.66
C PRO A 23 2.19 -8.21 5.57
N LEU A 24 1.02 -8.38 6.20
CA LEU A 24 -0.02 -7.34 6.25
C LEU A 24 0.53 -6.01 6.78
N GLN A 25 1.32 -6.07 7.86
CA GLN A 25 1.92 -4.87 8.46
C GLN A 25 2.87 -4.14 7.50
N ALA A 26 3.55 -4.87 6.60
CA ALA A 26 4.42 -4.24 5.60
C ALA A 26 3.61 -3.44 4.57
N MET A 27 2.42 -3.92 4.18
CA MET A 27 1.51 -3.20 3.28
C MET A 27 1.02 -1.89 3.92
N VAL A 28 0.62 -1.94 5.21
CA VAL A 28 0.22 -0.77 6.00
C VAL A 28 1.37 0.24 6.09
N ASN A 29 2.56 -0.22 6.47
CA ASN A 29 3.73 0.64 6.61
C ASN A 29 4.15 1.27 5.28
N TYR A 30 4.00 0.54 4.18
CA TYR A 30 4.25 1.08 2.84
C TYR A 30 3.25 2.19 2.49
N GLY A 31 1.97 2.05 2.82
CA GLY A 31 0.99 3.12 2.68
C GLY A 31 1.35 4.38 3.46
N TYR A 32 1.78 4.23 4.72
CA TYR A 32 2.25 5.37 5.52
C TYR A 32 3.50 6.02 4.94
N ALA A 33 4.44 5.23 4.40
CA ALA A 33 5.62 5.78 3.75
C ALA A 33 5.24 6.61 2.51
N LEU A 34 4.30 6.13 1.69
CA LEU A 34 3.80 6.86 0.53
C LEU A 34 3.11 8.17 0.94
N LEU A 35 2.26 8.15 1.98
CA LEU A 35 1.62 9.36 2.50
C LEU A 35 2.63 10.38 3.03
N ALA A 36 3.65 9.92 3.76
CA ALA A 36 4.69 10.80 4.28
C ALA A 36 5.53 11.44 3.17
N ILE A 37 5.71 10.74 2.04
CA ILE A 37 6.41 11.26 0.86
C ILE A 37 5.53 12.26 0.10
N ALA A 38 4.28 11.89 -0.19
CA ALA A 38 3.32 12.76 -0.89
C ALA A 38 3.12 14.06 -0.13
N GLY A 39 2.81 13.96 1.18
CA GLY A 39 2.62 15.12 2.05
C GLY A 39 3.90 15.80 2.53
N GLY A 40 5.00 15.66 1.80
CA GLY A 40 6.27 16.32 2.12
C GLY A 40 6.20 17.85 2.09
N ASP A 41 5.19 18.41 1.41
CA ASP A 41 4.88 19.84 1.38
C ASP A 41 3.90 20.29 2.49
N GLY A 42 3.40 19.36 3.30
CA GLY A 42 2.54 19.61 4.45
C GLY A 42 1.06 19.27 4.24
N GLU A 43 0.65 18.86 3.04
CA GLU A 43 -0.72 18.40 2.75
C GLU A 43 -0.74 17.21 1.79
N VAL A 44 -1.81 16.41 1.78
CA VAL A 44 -2.01 15.37 0.76
C VAL A 44 -3.28 15.74 0.02
N SER A 45 -3.19 15.98 -1.28
CA SER A 45 -4.36 16.35 -2.08
C SER A 45 -5.34 15.18 -2.24
N GLU A 46 -6.56 15.47 -2.69
CA GLU A 46 -7.54 14.42 -3.01
C GLU A 46 -7.03 13.49 -4.11
N GLU A 47 -6.36 14.03 -5.13
CA GLU A 47 -5.77 13.25 -6.23
C GLU A 47 -4.62 12.34 -5.77
N GLU A 48 -3.80 12.79 -4.82
CA GLU A 48 -2.73 11.98 -4.24
C GLU A 48 -3.29 10.84 -3.37
N MET A 49 -4.35 11.12 -2.61
CA MET A 49 -5.06 10.11 -1.86
C MET A 49 -5.72 9.08 -2.78
N GLU A 50 -6.39 9.54 -3.84
CA GLU A 50 -6.99 8.65 -4.84
C GLU A 50 -5.93 7.79 -5.53
N TRP A 51 -4.78 8.37 -5.87
CA TRP A 51 -3.65 7.63 -6.43
C TRP A 51 -3.18 6.53 -5.47
N LEU A 52 -3.02 6.84 -4.18
CA LEU A 52 -2.59 5.87 -3.17
C LEU A 52 -3.57 4.70 -3.05
N ILE A 53 -4.88 4.98 -2.93
CA ILE A 53 -5.94 3.96 -2.84
C ILE A 53 -5.91 3.05 -4.06
N ASN A 54 -5.84 3.65 -5.26
CA ASN A 54 -5.76 2.92 -6.51
C ASN A 54 -4.48 2.08 -6.62
N HIS A 55 -3.34 2.62 -6.17
CA HIS A 55 -2.06 1.92 -6.16
C HIS A 55 -2.10 0.71 -5.21
N GLN A 56 -2.49 0.90 -3.95
CA GLN A 56 -2.57 -0.16 -2.95
C GLN A 56 -3.53 -1.29 -3.36
N THR A 57 -4.68 -0.92 -3.95
CA THR A 57 -5.63 -1.88 -4.51
C THR A 57 -4.97 -2.71 -5.64
N LYS A 58 -4.27 -2.06 -6.57
CA LYS A 58 -3.53 -2.76 -7.65
C LYS A 58 -2.37 -3.60 -7.12
N PHE A 59 -1.71 -3.18 -6.05
CA PHE A 59 -0.64 -3.91 -5.38
C PHE A 59 -1.14 -5.23 -4.74
N GLY A 60 -2.44 -5.30 -4.44
CA GLY A 60 -3.07 -6.45 -3.80
C GLY A 60 -3.16 -6.31 -2.28
N ALA A 61 -3.12 -5.08 -1.75
CA ALA A 61 -3.42 -4.84 -0.35
C ALA A 61 -4.91 -5.14 -0.08
N PRO A 62 -5.26 -5.81 1.04
CA PRO A 62 -6.65 -6.10 1.37
C PRO A 62 -7.41 -4.83 1.78
N GLU A 63 -8.75 -4.88 1.72
CA GLU A 63 -9.63 -3.73 2.02
C GLU A 63 -9.34 -3.09 3.39
N GLU A 64 -9.01 -3.89 4.40
CA GLU A 64 -8.64 -3.41 5.74
C GLU A 64 -7.39 -2.50 5.76
N VAL A 65 -6.49 -2.62 4.76
CA VAL A 65 -5.33 -1.74 4.59
C VAL A 65 -5.70 -0.49 3.81
N VAL A 66 -6.59 -0.62 2.82
CA VAL A 66 -7.01 0.50 1.94
C VAL A 66 -8.05 1.39 2.63
N GLY A 67 -8.79 0.88 3.62
CA GLY A 67 -9.82 1.60 4.37
C GLY A 67 -11.14 1.76 3.59
N LEU A 68 -11.44 0.82 2.68
CA LEU A 68 -12.66 0.78 1.86
C LEU A 68 -13.78 -0.02 2.53
#